data_AF-A0A0L6I396-F1
#
_entry.id   AF-A0A0L6I396-F1
#
_cell.length_a   1.000
_cell.length_b   1.000
_cell.length_c   1.000
_cell.angle_alpha   90.00
_cell.angle_beta   90.00
_cell.angle_gamma   90.00
#
_symmetry.space_group_name_H-M   'P 1'
#
loop_
_entity.id
_entity.type
_entity.pdbx_description
1 polymer ?
#
loop_
_entity_poly.entity_id
_entity_poly.type
_entity_poly.pdbx_seq_one_letter_code
_entity_poly.pdbx_strand_id
1 'polypeptide(L)'
;MPITREAALKVPGVARAHGIACTTFASIPKFVMDGETHATDQAPWLTNSVSGVAPYHRDFGAASDWFFEGWACYGFNADMTDCLHIPFGMWKVDEYGYLQITSDLVPEEYTAYPIAIPLGYGENGVLHNGADVIRQAQDIEKAYHNRLKNPIALTVLTLDDNTYWGYSKEQRAAIRDEWNEGRSKNSTALKPASMGVDFPGAGMPTDLYETGRNGNRLDIANVTKVPASIIEGVRQGGSGGGTEMRYQGVGNGGERSDLWEYGLARMMLLAYEARLSLDDVVASGLSIRGDQSNMHATPNPATNPTSED
;
A
#
# COMPACT_ATOMS: atom_id res chain seq x y z
N MET A 1 -6.08 -7.49 -16.92
CA MET A 1 -4.80 -8.06 -16.43
C MET A 1 -4.78 -7.98 -14.91
N PRO A 2 -4.22 -8.98 -14.21
CA PRO A 2 -4.04 -8.94 -12.75
C PRO A 2 -3.16 -7.76 -12.35
N ILE A 3 -3.42 -7.15 -11.19
CA ILE A 3 -2.61 -6.05 -10.66
C ILE A 3 -1.36 -6.63 -10.01
N THR A 4 -0.19 -6.08 -10.32
CA THR A 4 1.07 -6.50 -9.70
C THR A 4 1.34 -5.68 -8.44
N ARG A 5 2.16 -6.22 -7.53
CA ARG A 5 2.67 -5.52 -6.34
C ARG A 5 3.28 -4.16 -6.70
N GLU A 6 4.10 -4.12 -7.74
CA GLU A 6 4.73 -2.90 -8.26
C GLU A 6 3.71 -1.86 -8.75
N ALA A 7 2.64 -2.30 -9.42
CA ALA A 7 1.59 -1.41 -9.87
C ALA A 7 0.76 -0.86 -8.71
N ALA A 8 0.51 -1.69 -7.68
CA ALA A 8 -0.20 -1.29 -6.48
C ALA A 8 0.60 -0.25 -5.66
N LEU A 9 1.90 -0.48 -5.48
CA LEU A 9 2.79 0.44 -4.74
C LEU A 9 3.04 1.79 -5.46
N LYS A 10 2.67 1.93 -6.73
CA LYS A 10 2.65 3.24 -7.41
C LYS A 10 1.51 4.12 -6.92
N VAL A 11 0.48 3.56 -6.31
CA VAL A 11 -0.62 4.33 -5.71
C VAL A 11 -0.19 4.80 -4.31
N PRO A 12 -0.05 6.11 -4.06
CA PRO A 12 0.56 6.61 -2.82
C PRO A 12 -0.15 6.17 -1.54
N GLY A 13 -1.49 6.08 -1.57
CA GLY A 13 -2.25 5.60 -0.42
C GLY A 13 -1.95 4.14 -0.06
N VAL A 14 -1.78 3.29 -1.07
CA VAL A 14 -1.41 1.88 -0.88
C VAL A 14 0.02 1.76 -0.37
N ALA A 15 0.97 2.50 -0.97
CA ALA A 15 2.36 2.50 -0.53
C ALA A 15 2.50 2.95 0.93
N ARG A 16 1.75 3.98 1.33
CA ARG A 16 1.73 4.46 2.72
C ARG A 16 1.16 3.42 3.67
N ALA A 17 0.01 2.83 3.34
CA ALA A 17 -0.62 1.79 4.15
C ALA A 17 0.28 0.55 4.30
N HIS A 18 0.89 0.11 3.20
CA HIS A 18 1.87 -0.99 3.18
C HIS A 18 3.06 -0.71 4.11
N GLY A 19 3.68 0.47 3.96
CA GLY A 19 4.82 0.85 4.78
C GLY A 19 4.47 0.88 6.27
N ILE A 20 3.30 1.42 6.64
CA ILE A 20 2.85 1.46 8.04
C ILE A 20 2.60 0.05 8.57
N ALA A 21 1.77 -0.75 7.90
CA ALA A 21 1.42 -2.09 8.38
C ALA A 21 2.65 -3.00 8.51
N CYS A 22 3.53 -3.00 7.50
CA CYS A 22 4.71 -3.85 7.48
C CYS A 22 5.75 -3.42 8.52
N THR A 23 6.01 -2.12 8.67
CA THR A 23 6.96 -1.65 9.69
C THR A 23 6.43 -1.87 11.10
N THR A 24 5.14 -1.65 11.35
CA THR A 24 4.53 -1.91 12.66
C THR A 24 4.72 -3.37 13.05
N PHE A 25 4.34 -4.33 12.19
CA PHE A 25 4.51 -5.75 12.49
C PHE A 25 5.99 -6.15 12.65
N ALA A 26 6.85 -5.73 11.73
CA ALA A 26 8.27 -6.09 11.72
C ALA A 26 9.04 -5.53 12.92
N SER A 27 8.57 -4.43 13.51
CA SER A 27 9.18 -3.80 14.67
C SER A 27 8.88 -4.48 16.01
N ILE A 28 7.91 -5.40 16.05
CA ILE A 28 7.47 -6.05 17.29
C ILE A 28 8.48 -7.13 17.68
N PRO A 29 9.15 -7.00 18.85
CA PRO A 29 9.98 -8.07 19.39
C PRO A 29 9.13 -9.29 19.72
N LYS A 30 9.66 -10.49 19.51
CA LYS A 30 8.94 -11.74 19.67
C LYS A 30 9.72 -12.68 20.56
N PHE A 31 9.04 -13.35 21.47
CA PHE A 31 9.64 -14.19 22.49
C PHE A 31 8.91 -15.52 22.61
N VAL A 32 9.66 -16.55 23.01
CA VAL A 32 9.08 -17.79 23.51
C VAL A 32 8.60 -17.55 24.94
N MET A 33 7.36 -17.95 25.21
CA MET A 33 6.65 -17.74 26.47
C MET A 33 6.31 -19.09 27.09
N ASP A 34 6.54 -19.19 28.40
CA ASP A 34 5.99 -20.22 29.29
C ASP A 34 4.90 -19.55 30.15
N GLY A 35 3.65 -19.76 29.74
CA GLY A 35 2.49 -19.02 30.27
C GLY A 35 2.63 -17.50 30.08
N GLU A 36 2.79 -16.78 31.19
CA GLU A 36 2.88 -15.31 31.23
C GLU A 36 4.34 -14.80 31.33
N THR A 37 5.32 -15.70 31.36
CA THR A 37 6.74 -15.35 31.50
C THR A 37 7.55 -15.78 30.29
N HIS A 38 8.66 -15.11 30.04
CA HIS A 38 9.59 -15.55 29.00
C HIS A 38 10.16 -16.92 29.36
N ALA A 39 10.14 -17.85 28.41
CA ALA A 39 10.82 -19.13 28.57
C ALA A 39 12.33 -18.90 28.76
N THR A 40 12.97 -19.76 29.55
CA THR A 40 14.43 -19.69 29.77
C THR A 40 15.19 -19.92 28.46
N ASP A 41 14.72 -20.88 27.66
CA ASP A 41 15.29 -21.18 26.35
C ASP A 41 14.51 -20.40 25.27
N GLN A 42 15.22 -19.52 24.58
CA GLN A 42 14.67 -18.73 23.45
C GLN A 42 15.13 -19.35 22.13
N ALA A 43 14.22 -19.38 21.15
CA ALA A 43 14.56 -19.86 19.82
C ALA A 43 15.50 -18.84 19.12
N PRO A 44 16.71 -19.24 18.68
CA PRO A 44 17.73 -18.28 18.18
C PRO A 44 17.26 -17.45 16.99
N TRP A 45 16.45 -18.05 16.11
CA TRP A 45 15.92 -17.41 14.92
C TRP A 45 14.98 -16.23 15.21
N LEU A 46 14.43 -16.10 16.43
CA LEU A 46 13.56 -14.97 16.78
C LEU A 46 14.33 -13.65 16.80
N THR A 47 15.58 -13.67 17.27
CA THR A 47 16.38 -12.46 17.53
C THR A 47 17.62 -12.35 16.65
N ASN A 48 18.06 -13.44 16.03
CA ASN A 48 19.23 -13.47 15.17
C ASN A 48 18.94 -14.21 13.86
N SER A 49 19.84 -14.07 12.88
CA SER A 49 19.83 -14.89 11.68
C SER A 49 21.24 -15.16 11.17
N VAL A 50 21.46 -16.38 10.70
CA VAL A 50 22.72 -16.84 10.08
C VAL A 50 22.71 -16.59 8.58
N SER A 51 21.53 -16.53 7.97
CA SER A 51 21.29 -16.24 6.55
C SER A 51 21.84 -14.89 6.04
N GLY A 52 22.18 -13.97 6.95
CA GLY A 52 22.49 -12.57 6.63
C GLY A 52 21.27 -11.66 6.46
N VAL A 53 20.05 -12.21 6.55
CA VAL A 53 18.80 -11.42 6.56
C VAL A 53 18.36 -11.18 8.00
N ALA A 54 18.41 -9.93 8.45
CA ALA A 54 18.00 -9.59 9.81
C ALA A 54 16.52 -9.97 10.08
N PRO A 55 16.14 -10.40 11.30
CA PRO A 55 14.76 -10.74 11.66
C PRO A 55 13.72 -9.67 11.27
N TYR A 56 14.08 -8.40 11.38
CA TYR A 56 13.25 -7.28 10.91
C TYR A 56 12.91 -7.38 9.41
N HIS A 57 13.90 -7.64 8.55
CA HIS A 57 13.68 -7.72 7.10
C HIS A 57 12.90 -8.97 6.71
N ARG A 58 13.14 -10.09 7.41
CA ARG A 58 12.33 -11.31 7.27
C ARG A 58 10.85 -11.01 7.56
N ASP A 59 10.58 -10.43 8.72
CA ASP A 59 9.21 -10.16 9.15
C ASP A 59 8.54 -9.06 8.30
N PHE A 60 9.31 -8.09 7.82
CA PHE A 60 8.82 -7.10 6.84
C PHE A 60 8.45 -7.76 5.51
N GLY A 61 9.26 -8.71 5.03
CA GLY A 61 8.96 -9.51 3.83
C GLY A 61 7.68 -10.32 3.99
N ALA A 62 7.53 -11.03 5.11
CA ALA A 62 6.33 -11.77 5.43
C ALA A 62 5.09 -10.87 5.56
N ALA A 63 5.22 -9.72 6.23
CA ALA A 63 4.15 -8.72 6.31
C ALA A 63 3.76 -8.17 4.93
N SER A 64 4.73 -7.95 4.05
CA SER A 64 4.44 -7.54 2.68
C SER A 64 3.63 -8.59 1.93
N ASP A 65 3.93 -9.88 2.13
CA ASP A 65 3.18 -10.96 1.48
C ASP A 65 1.77 -11.11 2.06
N TRP A 66 1.60 -11.05 3.38
CA TRP A 66 0.25 -10.97 3.98
C TRP A 66 -0.54 -9.77 3.49
N PHE A 67 0.09 -8.60 3.36
CA PHE A 67 -0.57 -7.39 2.87
C PHE A 67 -1.13 -7.57 1.45
N PHE A 68 -0.32 -8.13 0.54
CA PHE A 68 -0.70 -8.21 -0.87
C PHE A 68 -1.49 -9.47 -1.22
N GLU A 69 -1.18 -10.61 -0.59
CA GLU A 69 -1.66 -11.94 -0.99
C GLU A 69 -2.52 -12.60 0.11
N GLY A 70 -2.40 -12.16 1.36
CA GLY A 70 -3.10 -12.76 2.51
C GLY A 70 -2.40 -14.00 3.07
N TRP A 71 -1.21 -14.34 2.57
CA TRP A 71 -0.42 -15.49 2.97
C TRP A 71 1.06 -15.11 3.04
N ALA A 72 1.79 -15.69 3.98
CA ALA A 72 3.25 -15.59 4.05
C ALA A 72 3.85 -16.97 4.32
N CYS A 73 5.12 -17.17 3.99
CA CYS A 73 5.84 -18.41 4.28
C CYS A 73 7.17 -18.12 4.95
N TYR A 74 7.47 -18.93 5.96
CA TYR A 74 8.74 -18.98 6.65
C TYR A 74 9.44 -20.31 6.33
N GLY A 75 10.68 -20.27 5.88
CA GLY A 75 11.52 -21.44 5.67
C GLY A 75 12.49 -21.59 6.82
N PHE A 76 12.45 -22.73 7.50
CA PHE A 76 13.37 -23.06 8.58
C PHE A 76 14.43 -24.05 8.11
N ASN A 77 15.63 -23.92 8.67
CA ASN A 77 16.64 -24.95 8.53
C ASN A 77 16.26 -26.23 9.29
N ALA A 78 16.95 -27.33 9.00
CA ALA A 78 16.61 -28.65 9.54
C ALA A 78 16.57 -28.69 11.08
N ASP A 79 17.43 -27.91 11.75
CA ASP A 79 17.52 -27.83 13.20
C ASP A 79 16.63 -26.72 13.81
N MET A 80 15.88 -25.99 12.98
CA MET A 80 15.06 -24.82 13.35
C MET A 80 15.81 -23.76 14.17
N THR A 81 17.10 -23.60 13.91
CA THR A 81 17.96 -22.60 14.56
C THR A 81 18.00 -21.28 13.79
N ASP A 82 17.66 -21.30 12.50
CA ASP A 82 17.56 -20.11 11.66
C ASP A 82 16.30 -20.18 10.78
N CYS A 83 15.84 -19.00 10.35
CA CYS A 83 14.60 -18.86 9.61
C CYS A 83 14.66 -17.70 8.61
N LEU A 84 14.18 -17.95 7.41
CA LEU A 84 14.01 -16.97 6.33
C LEU A 84 12.55 -16.80 5.95
N HIS A 85 12.22 -15.64 5.39
CA HIS A 85 10.96 -15.44 4.69
C HIS A 85 11.12 -15.96 3.26
N ILE A 86 10.16 -16.75 2.80
CA ILE A 86 10.11 -17.23 1.42
C ILE A 86 9.06 -16.40 0.67
N PRO A 87 9.48 -15.60 -0.33
CA PRO A 87 8.57 -14.74 -1.08
C PRO A 87 7.40 -15.50 -1.71
N PHE A 88 6.21 -14.89 -1.66
CA PHE A 88 5.02 -15.40 -2.32
C PHE A 88 5.28 -15.59 -3.82
N GLY A 89 4.86 -16.73 -4.36
CA GLY A 89 5.17 -17.16 -5.72
C GLY A 89 6.42 -18.05 -5.84
N MET A 90 7.24 -18.16 -4.79
CA MET A 90 8.32 -19.16 -4.70
C MET A 90 7.87 -20.45 -4.01
N TRP A 91 6.62 -20.52 -3.60
CA TRP A 91 6.00 -21.67 -2.96
C TRP A 91 4.52 -21.74 -3.33
N LYS A 92 3.94 -22.92 -3.17
CA LYS A 92 2.50 -23.17 -3.34
C LYS A 92 2.02 -24.26 -2.39
N VAL A 93 0.72 -24.28 -2.14
CA VAL A 93 0.05 -25.44 -1.55
C VAL A 93 -0.46 -26.32 -2.71
N ASP A 94 -0.16 -27.61 -2.68
CA ASP A 94 -0.62 -28.56 -3.69
C ASP A 94 -2.07 -29.03 -3.46
N GLU A 95 -2.57 -29.90 -4.33
CA GLU A 95 -3.93 -30.42 -4.27
C GLU A 95 -4.24 -31.25 -3.01
N TYR A 96 -3.21 -31.71 -2.30
CA TYR A 96 -3.32 -32.48 -1.06
C TYR A 96 -3.11 -31.62 0.18
N GLY A 97 -2.87 -30.32 0.01
CA GLY A 97 -2.60 -29.40 1.12
C GLY A 97 -1.13 -29.37 1.55
N TYR A 98 -0.21 -30.02 0.83
CA TYR A 98 1.20 -29.97 1.14
C TYR A 98 1.85 -28.71 0.57
N LEU A 99 2.73 -28.12 1.38
CA LEU A 99 3.52 -26.98 0.99
C LEU A 99 4.69 -27.43 0.12
N GLN A 100 4.82 -26.84 -1.06
CA GLN A 100 5.90 -27.12 -2.01
C GLN A 100 6.64 -25.83 -2.32
N ILE A 101 7.97 -25.83 -2.13
CA ILE A 101 8.84 -24.77 -2.64
C ILE A 101 9.05 -25.01 -4.13
N THR A 102 8.77 -24.00 -4.96
CA THR A 102 8.76 -24.12 -6.42
C THR A 102 9.92 -23.40 -7.09
N SER A 103 10.73 -22.66 -6.33
CA SER A 103 11.83 -21.85 -6.82
C SER A 103 13.17 -22.41 -6.35
N ASP A 104 14.12 -22.54 -7.27
CA ASP A 104 15.52 -22.89 -6.99
C ASP A 104 16.32 -21.72 -6.38
N LEU A 105 15.74 -20.52 -6.36
CA LEU A 105 16.33 -19.34 -5.71
C LEU A 105 16.25 -19.40 -4.17
N VAL A 106 15.42 -20.29 -3.62
CA VAL A 106 15.35 -20.51 -2.18
C VAL A 106 16.51 -21.43 -1.79
N PRO A 107 17.41 -21.04 -0.88
CA PRO A 107 18.52 -21.90 -0.49
C PRO A 107 18.00 -23.22 0.10
N GLU A 108 18.60 -24.33 -0.33
CA GLU A 108 18.15 -25.70 0.00
C GLU A 108 17.96 -25.91 1.51
N GLU A 109 18.86 -25.34 2.32
CA GLU A 109 18.79 -25.44 3.78
C GLU A 109 17.48 -24.92 4.37
N TYR A 110 16.82 -23.91 3.77
CA TYR A 110 15.54 -23.36 4.25
C TYR A 110 14.30 -24.00 3.60
N THR A 111 14.49 -25.02 2.77
CA THR A 111 13.41 -25.80 2.16
C THR A 111 12.98 -27.00 3.00
N ALA A 112 13.73 -27.32 4.06
CA ALA A 112 13.50 -28.49 4.90
C ALA A 112 12.18 -28.41 5.68
N TYR A 113 11.90 -27.25 6.26
CA TYR A 113 10.70 -27.00 7.07
C TYR A 113 10.02 -25.69 6.67
N PRO A 114 9.29 -25.67 5.53
CA PRO A 114 8.54 -24.51 5.13
C PRO A 114 7.21 -24.46 5.91
N ILE A 115 6.84 -23.26 6.35
CA ILE A 115 5.64 -23.00 7.14
C ILE A 115 4.88 -21.85 6.49
N ALA A 116 3.76 -22.19 5.85
CA ALA A 116 2.81 -21.22 5.31
C ALA A 116 1.83 -20.78 6.40
N ILE A 117 1.58 -19.48 6.46
CA ILE A 117 0.73 -18.83 7.45
C ILE A 117 -0.34 -18.01 6.72
N PRO A 118 -1.62 -18.38 6.77
CA PRO A 118 -2.70 -17.52 6.30
C PRO A 118 -2.93 -16.37 7.29
N LEU A 119 -3.26 -15.18 6.78
CA LEU A 119 -3.71 -14.06 7.61
C LEU A 119 -5.06 -14.39 8.30
N GLY A 120 -5.87 -15.23 7.65
CA GLY A 120 -7.14 -15.75 8.14
C GLY A 120 -7.85 -16.53 7.04
N TYR A 121 -8.65 -17.53 7.40
CA TYR A 121 -9.44 -18.26 6.40
C TYR A 121 -10.57 -17.38 5.87
N GLY A 122 -10.56 -17.12 4.56
CA GLY A 122 -11.49 -16.19 3.89
C GLY A 122 -10.98 -14.75 3.80
N GLU A 123 -9.84 -14.44 4.42
CA GLU A 123 -9.14 -13.17 4.22
C GLU A 123 -8.22 -13.29 2.99
N ASN A 124 -8.31 -12.32 2.07
CA ASN A 124 -7.39 -12.20 0.95
C ASN A 124 -6.61 -10.90 1.06
N GLY A 125 -5.43 -10.88 0.45
CA GLY A 125 -4.63 -9.66 0.35
C GLY A 125 -5.18 -8.63 -0.64
N VAL A 126 -4.55 -7.46 -0.62
CA VAL A 126 -4.94 -6.27 -1.39
C VAL A 126 -4.95 -6.53 -2.91
N LEU A 127 -4.11 -7.43 -3.44
CA LEU A 127 -4.10 -7.73 -4.87
C LEU A 127 -5.34 -8.51 -5.34
N HIS A 128 -6.02 -9.20 -4.43
CA HIS A 128 -7.26 -9.90 -4.73
C HIS A 128 -8.47 -8.99 -4.49
N ASN A 129 -8.63 -8.49 -3.26
CA ASN A 129 -9.83 -7.74 -2.85
C ASN A 129 -9.78 -6.27 -3.30
N GLY A 130 -8.60 -5.67 -3.43
CA GLY A 130 -8.40 -4.25 -3.73
C GLY A 130 -8.06 -3.95 -5.19
N ALA A 131 -8.06 -4.94 -6.09
CA ALA A 131 -7.59 -4.78 -7.47
C ALA A 131 -8.35 -3.68 -8.23
N ASP A 132 -9.67 -3.62 -8.07
CA ASP A 132 -10.51 -2.63 -8.77
C ASP A 132 -10.35 -1.23 -8.19
N VAL A 133 -10.21 -1.12 -6.86
CA VAL A 133 -9.90 0.16 -6.19
C VAL A 133 -8.55 0.71 -6.67
N ILE A 134 -7.54 -0.15 -6.83
CA ILE A 134 -6.23 0.27 -7.35
C ILE A 134 -6.34 0.73 -8.81
N ARG A 135 -7.11 0.02 -9.65
CA ARG A 135 -7.34 0.42 -11.05
C ARG A 135 -8.05 1.77 -11.11
N GLN A 136 -9.07 1.95 -10.30
CA GLN A 136 -9.81 3.20 -10.20
C GLN A 136 -8.89 4.37 -9.80
N ALA A 137 -8.02 4.16 -8.80
CA ALA A 137 -7.03 5.14 -8.39
C ALA A 137 -6.14 5.57 -9.57
N GLN A 138 -5.59 4.60 -10.31
CA GLN A 138 -4.73 4.84 -11.47
C GLN A 138 -5.48 5.55 -12.61
N ASP A 139 -6.74 5.19 -12.85
CA ASP A 139 -7.53 5.77 -13.93
C ASP A 139 -7.98 7.20 -13.61
N ILE A 140 -8.30 7.49 -12.34
CA ILE A 140 -8.54 8.87 -11.87
C ILE A 140 -7.27 9.71 -12.06
N GLU A 141 -6.10 9.21 -11.71
CA GLU A 141 -4.84 9.92 -11.93
C GLU A 141 -4.55 10.16 -13.41
N LYS A 142 -4.71 9.14 -14.27
CA LYS A 142 -4.56 9.29 -15.72
C LYS A 142 -5.56 10.30 -16.29
N ALA A 143 -6.81 10.25 -15.87
CA ALA A 143 -7.84 11.19 -16.30
C ALA A 143 -7.49 12.63 -15.89
N TYR A 144 -7.05 12.82 -14.65
CA TYR A 144 -6.57 14.11 -14.16
C TYR A 144 -5.35 14.60 -14.95
N HIS A 145 -4.36 13.75 -15.19
CA HIS A 145 -3.18 14.10 -16.00
C HIS A 145 -3.56 14.44 -17.45
N ASN A 146 -4.46 13.69 -18.06
CA ASN A 146 -4.95 13.97 -19.41
C ASN A 146 -5.69 15.31 -19.46
N ARG A 147 -6.43 15.65 -18.42
CA ARG A 147 -7.10 16.95 -18.28
C ARG A 147 -6.10 18.10 -18.14
N LEU A 148 -5.03 17.91 -17.35
CA LEU A 148 -3.96 18.90 -17.23
C LEU A 148 -3.20 19.11 -18.54
N LYS A 149 -2.97 18.04 -19.32
CA LYS A 149 -2.31 18.12 -20.63
C LYS A 149 -3.21 18.70 -21.73
N ASN A 150 -4.52 18.58 -21.59
CA ASN A 150 -5.51 19.02 -22.58
C ASN A 150 -6.58 19.91 -21.92
N PRO A 151 -6.21 21.07 -21.36
CA PRO A 151 -7.17 21.97 -20.75
C PRO A 151 -8.20 22.47 -21.79
N ILE A 152 -9.37 22.88 -21.32
CA ILE A 152 -10.31 23.63 -22.17
C ILE A 152 -9.69 25.00 -22.42
N ALA A 153 -9.63 25.40 -23.69
CA ALA A 153 -9.16 26.74 -24.06
C ALA A 153 -10.04 27.80 -23.38
N LEU A 154 -9.42 28.75 -22.68
CA LEU A 154 -10.10 29.86 -22.04
C LEU A 154 -10.60 30.88 -23.06
N THR A 155 -9.83 31.07 -24.13
CA THR A 155 -10.15 32.00 -25.21
C THR A 155 -10.25 31.22 -26.53
N VAL A 156 -11.35 31.41 -27.26
CA VAL A 156 -11.53 30.81 -28.60
C VAL A 156 -11.58 31.92 -29.63
N LEU A 157 -10.56 31.99 -30.48
CA LEU A 157 -10.53 32.88 -31.63
C LEU A 157 -11.27 32.20 -32.78
N THR A 158 -12.14 32.96 -33.43
CA THR A 158 -12.98 32.44 -34.53
C THR A 158 -12.54 33.06 -35.86
N LEU A 159 -12.20 32.19 -36.82
CA LEU A 159 -11.96 32.53 -38.21
C LEU A 159 -13.29 32.56 -38.97
N ASP A 160 -13.43 33.52 -39.88
CA ASP A 160 -14.52 33.54 -40.83
C ASP A 160 -14.49 32.31 -41.76
N ASP A 161 -15.67 31.84 -42.15
CA ASP A 161 -15.83 30.62 -42.93
C ASP A 161 -15.34 30.76 -44.37
N ASN A 162 -15.59 31.91 -45.00
CA ASN A 162 -15.11 32.12 -46.37
C ASN A 162 -13.58 32.10 -46.41
N THR A 163 -12.96 32.59 -45.34
CA THR A 163 -11.50 32.56 -45.15
C THR A 163 -11.00 31.12 -44.99
N TYR A 164 -11.62 30.31 -44.11
CA TYR A 164 -11.19 28.93 -43.86
C TYR A 164 -11.39 28.01 -45.09
N TRP A 165 -12.52 28.13 -45.77
CA TRP A 165 -12.81 27.33 -46.96
C TRP A 165 -12.04 27.82 -48.19
N GLY A 166 -11.50 29.04 -48.17
CA GLY A 166 -10.53 29.53 -49.16
C GLY A 166 -9.11 28.95 -49.00
N TYR A 167 -8.79 28.36 -47.85
CA TYR A 167 -7.45 27.80 -47.58
C TYR A 167 -7.17 26.47 -48.27
N SER A 168 -5.89 26.24 -48.58
CA SER A 168 -5.38 24.95 -49.07
C SER A 168 -5.45 23.86 -47.99
N LYS A 169 -5.24 22.59 -48.37
CA LYS A 169 -5.23 21.48 -47.42
C LYS A 169 -4.12 21.62 -46.37
N GLU A 170 -2.96 22.13 -46.78
CA GLU A 170 -1.80 22.37 -45.93
C GLU A 170 -2.07 23.47 -44.91
N GLN A 171 -2.71 24.57 -45.34
CA GLN A 171 -3.11 25.67 -44.46
C GLN A 171 -4.16 25.23 -43.44
N ARG A 172 -5.13 24.41 -43.84
CA ARG A 172 -6.11 23.84 -42.90
C ARG A 172 -5.49 22.87 -41.90
N ALA A 173 -4.50 22.08 -42.32
CA ALA A 173 -3.72 21.23 -41.43
C ALA A 173 -2.92 22.07 -40.41
N ALA A 174 -2.30 23.16 -40.85
CA ALA A 174 -1.59 24.08 -39.97
C ALA A 174 -2.50 24.69 -38.89
N ILE A 175 -3.74 25.07 -39.23
CA ILE A 175 -4.73 25.58 -38.26
C ILE A 175 -5.14 24.52 -37.24
N ARG A 176 -5.32 23.27 -37.68
CA ARG A 176 -5.60 22.15 -36.76
C ARG A 176 -4.42 21.91 -35.82
N ASP A 177 -3.20 21.96 -36.34
CA ASP A 177 -2.00 21.73 -35.56
C ASP A 177 -1.77 22.89 -34.57
N GLU A 178 -2.04 24.13 -34.99
CA GLU A 178 -2.08 25.32 -34.13
C GLU A 178 -3.19 25.24 -33.06
N TRP A 179 -4.36 24.68 -33.38
CA TRP A 179 -5.40 24.41 -32.39
C TRP A 179 -4.93 23.42 -31.32
N ASN A 180 -4.30 22.32 -31.73
CA ASN A 180 -3.78 21.31 -30.82
C ASN A 180 -2.61 21.85 -29.98
N GLU A 181 -1.70 22.60 -30.61
CA GLU A 181 -0.56 23.22 -29.94
C GLU A 181 -1.01 24.32 -28.97
N GLY A 182 -1.88 25.23 -29.42
CA GLY A 182 -2.47 26.30 -28.60
C GLY A 182 -3.09 25.72 -27.34
N ARG A 183 -4.00 24.74 -27.46
CA ARG A 183 -4.63 24.10 -26.31
C ARG A 183 -3.66 23.51 -25.28
N SER A 184 -2.47 23.10 -25.69
CA SER A 184 -1.45 22.55 -24.78
C SER A 184 -0.47 23.58 -24.22
N LYS A 185 -0.23 24.70 -24.93
CA LYS A 185 0.82 25.69 -24.58
C LYS A 185 0.30 27.06 -24.14
N ASN A 186 -0.75 27.57 -24.78
CA ASN A 186 -1.25 28.93 -24.59
C ASN A 186 -2.77 28.84 -24.56
N SER A 187 -3.46 29.20 -23.47
CA SER A 187 -4.91 29.02 -23.24
C SER A 187 -5.89 29.61 -24.28
N THR A 188 -5.41 30.00 -25.46
CA THR A 188 -6.11 30.46 -26.65
C THR A 188 -6.10 29.38 -27.74
N ALA A 189 -7.24 29.15 -28.40
CA ALA A 189 -7.35 28.22 -29.53
C ALA A 189 -8.10 28.86 -30.72
N LEU A 190 -7.73 28.51 -31.95
CA LEU A 190 -8.26 29.10 -33.20
C LEU A 190 -9.16 28.12 -33.98
N LYS A 191 -10.44 28.47 -34.21
CA LYS A 191 -11.39 27.63 -34.98
C LYS A 191 -12.12 28.42 -36.07
N PRO A 192 -12.67 27.76 -37.11
CA PRO A 192 -13.64 28.38 -38.01
C PRO A 192 -15.01 28.64 -37.36
N ALA A 193 -15.78 29.58 -37.92
CA ALA A 193 -17.10 29.97 -37.43
C ALA A 193 -18.13 28.84 -37.56
N SER A 194 -18.17 28.18 -38.72
CA SER A 194 -19.05 27.04 -39.05
C SER A 194 -18.79 25.79 -38.24
N MET A 195 -17.58 25.63 -37.68
CA MET A 195 -17.29 24.51 -36.78
C MET A 195 -17.74 24.88 -35.36
N GLY A 196 -18.95 24.44 -35.01
CA GLY A 196 -19.38 24.34 -33.62
C GLY A 196 -18.48 23.34 -32.91
N VAL A 197 -17.62 23.82 -32.02
CA VAL A 197 -16.89 22.95 -31.10
C VAL A 197 -17.72 22.90 -29.84
N ASP A 198 -18.53 21.85 -29.72
CA ASP A 198 -19.03 21.49 -28.41
C ASP A 198 -17.83 21.09 -27.56
N PHE A 199 -17.73 21.67 -26.37
CA PHE A 199 -16.76 21.23 -25.36
C PHE A 199 -17.51 20.28 -24.43
N PRO A 200 -17.52 18.96 -24.68
CA PRO A 200 -18.22 18.02 -23.82
C PRO A 200 -17.51 18.08 -22.47
N GLY A 201 -18.22 18.55 -21.44
CA GLY A 201 -17.66 18.75 -20.10
C GLY A 201 -17.18 20.17 -19.76
N ALA A 202 -17.47 21.20 -20.55
CA ALA A 202 -17.26 22.60 -20.15
C ALA A 202 -18.10 23.04 -18.92
N GLY A 203 -19.12 22.25 -18.56
CA GLY A 203 -19.90 22.41 -17.32
C GLY A 203 -19.68 21.31 -16.28
N MET A 204 -18.74 20.39 -16.49
CA MET A 204 -18.42 19.37 -15.49
C MET A 204 -17.59 20.05 -14.39
N PRO A 205 -18.05 20.05 -13.13
CA PRO A 205 -17.30 20.65 -12.03
C PRO A 205 -15.92 19.99 -11.92
N THR A 206 -14.84 20.79 -11.86
CA THR A 206 -13.49 20.30 -11.53
C THR A 206 -13.49 19.50 -10.21
N ASP A 207 -14.44 19.83 -9.33
CA ASP A 207 -14.77 19.15 -8.07
C ASP A 207 -14.98 17.63 -8.20
N LEU A 208 -15.46 17.12 -9.35
CA LEU A 208 -15.66 15.68 -9.52
C LEU A 208 -14.34 14.88 -9.37
N TYR A 209 -13.21 15.44 -9.82
CA TYR A 209 -11.90 14.80 -9.68
C TYR A 209 -11.38 14.87 -8.24
N GLU A 210 -11.65 15.96 -7.52
CA GLU A 210 -11.26 16.13 -6.12
C GLU A 210 -12.08 15.19 -5.23
N THR A 211 -13.40 15.18 -5.42
CA THR A 211 -14.32 14.27 -4.74
C THR A 211 -13.99 12.81 -5.05
N GLY A 212 -13.72 12.46 -6.32
CA GLY A 212 -13.32 11.11 -6.72
C GLY A 212 -12.00 10.65 -6.10
N ARG A 213 -11.00 11.55 -5.98
CA ARG A 213 -9.73 11.26 -5.30
C ARG A 213 -9.91 11.02 -3.81
N ASN A 214 -10.76 11.80 -3.15
CA ASN A 214 -11.05 11.62 -1.73
C ASN A 214 -11.84 10.32 -1.47
N GLY A 215 -12.86 10.02 -2.29
CA GLY A 215 -13.59 8.75 -2.21
C GLY A 215 -12.67 7.55 -2.38
N ASN A 216 -11.82 7.56 -3.40
CA ASN A 216 -10.86 6.49 -3.65
C ASN A 216 -9.85 6.30 -2.50
N ARG A 217 -9.48 7.37 -1.76
CA ARG A 217 -8.63 7.22 -0.56
C ARG A 217 -9.33 6.48 0.57
N LEU A 218 -10.63 6.71 0.76
CA LEU A 218 -11.44 5.97 1.73
C LEU A 218 -11.54 4.50 1.33
N ASP A 219 -11.75 4.22 0.04
CA ASP A 219 -11.78 2.85 -0.45
C ASP A 219 -10.43 2.15 -0.27
N ILE A 220 -9.31 2.85 -0.51
CA ILE A 220 -7.96 2.35 -0.21
C ILE A 220 -7.82 2.05 1.29
N ALA A 221 -8.24 2.95 2.17
CA ALA A 221 -8.19 2.74 3.62
C ALA A 221 -8.95 1.47 4.04
N ASN A 222 -10.15 1.27 3.49
CA ASN A 222 -10.97 0.10 3.75
C ASN A 222 -10.33 -1.20 3.28
N VAL A 223 -9.83 -1.26 2.03
CA VAL A 223 -9.23 -2.51 1.51
C VAL A 223 -7.88 -2.84 2.14
N THR A 224 -7.15 -1.83 2.63
CA THR A 224 -5.87 -2.01 3.31
C THR A 224 -6.01 -2.23 4.81
N LYS A 225 -7.23 -2.11 5.36
CA LYS A 225 -7.53 -2.21 6.80
C LYS A 225 -6.67 -1.24 7.64
N VAL A 226 -6.48 -0.02 7.13
CA VAL A 226 -5.78 1.06 7.84
C VAL A 226 -6.77 2.22 8.00
N PRO A 227 -6.85 2.86 9.18
CA PRO A 227 -7.70 4.04 9.37
C PRO A 227 -7.41 5.14 8.34
N ALA A 228 -8.46 5.69 7.73
CA ALA A 228 -8.32 6.72 6.70
C ALA A 228 -7.53 7.95 7.16
N SER A 229 -7.66 8.33 8.43
CA SER A 229 -6.91 9.45 9.05
C SER A 229 -5.39 9.31 8.95
N ILE A 230 -4.89 8.08 8.87
CA ILE A 230 -3.44 7.79 8.83
C ILE A 230 -2.90 7.85 7.39
N ILE A 231 -3.79 7.71 6.40
CA ILE A 231 -3.49 7.85 4.97
C ILE A 231 -3.69 9.31 4.52
N GLU A 232 -4.58 10.06 5.18
CA GLU A 232 -4.86 11.48 4.92
C GLU A 232 -3.77 12.40 5.48
N GLY A 233 -3.13 13.21 4.62
CA GLY A 233 -2.19 14.26 5.06
C GLY A 233 -2.89 15.50 5.63
N VAL A 234 -4.11 15.81 5.16
CA VAL A 234 -5.06 16.83 5.65
C VAL A 234 -6.42 16.49 5.04
N ARG A 235 -7.51 16.48 5.82
CA ARG A 235 -8.87 16.48 5.27
C ARG A 235 -9.10 17.80 4.55
N GLN A 236 -9.07 17.79 3.22
CA GLN A 236 -9.46 18.93 2.43
C GLN A 236 -10.99 19.03 2.52
N GLY A 237 -11.48 19.84 3.45
CA GLY A 237 -12.89 20.11 3.65
C GLY A 237 -13.51 20.57 2.33
N GLY A 238 -14.58 19.88 1.91
CA GLY A 238 -15.42 20.32 0.82
C GLY A 238 -15.86 21.76 1.02
N SER A 239 -15.92 22.50 -0.09
CA SER A 239 -16.33 23.90 -0.21
C SER A 239 -17.30 24.34 0.90
N GLY A 240 -16.80 25.06 1.91
CA GLY A 240 -17.66 25.76 2.89
C GLY A 240 -17.38 25.55 4.38
N GLY A 241 -16.38 24.80 4.83
CA GLY A 241 -16.15 24.72 6.28
C GLY A 241 -14.86 24.04 6.69
N GLY A 242 -13.94 24.84 7.24
CA GLY A 242 -12.85 24.43 8.13
C GLY A 242 -11.91 23.33 7.62
N THR A 243 -10.64 23.66 7.44
CA THR A 243 -9.56 22.69 7.66
C THR A 243 -9.66 22.17 9.09
N GLU A 244 -10.46 21.12 9.34
CA GLU A 244 -10.39 20.34 10.57
C GLU A 244 -9.11 19.51 10.52
N MET A 245 -7.98 20.16 10.83
CA MET A 245 -6.88 19.46 11.45
C MET A 245 -7.38 18.99 12.82
N ARG A 246 -7.94 17.77 12.89
CA ARG A 246 -8.01 17.05 14.16
C ARG A 246 -6.60 16.56 14.50
N TYR A 247 -5.70 17.49 14.80
CA TYR A 247 -4.63 17.19 15.74
C TYR A 247 -5.30 17.07 17.11
N GLN A 248 -6.01 15.96 17.36
CA GLN A 248 -6.10 15.50 18.75
C GLN A 248 -4.67 15.19 19.12
N GLY A 249 -4.11 15.99 20.02
CA GLY A 249 -2.67 16.02 20.28
C GLY A 249 -2.11 14.61 20.44
N VAL A 250 -0.89 14.43 19.93
CA VAL A 250 -0.01 13.28 20.18
C VAL A 250 0.10 12.94 21.70
N GLY A 251 -0.37 13.83 22.58
CA GLY A 251 -0.53 13.60 24.02
C GLY A 251 -1.61 12.60 24.46
N ASN A 252 -2.42 12.01 23.56
CA ASN A 252 -3.53 11.14 23.98
C ASN A 252 -3.50 9.69 23.46
N GLY A 253 -2.43 9.18 22.84
CA GLY A 253 -2.24 7.75 22.52
C GLY A 253 -3.30 7.05 21.65
N GLY A 254 -4.43 7.69 21.35
CA GLY A 254 -5.63 7.08 20.78
C GLY A 254 -5.46 6.66 19.34
N GLU A 255 -4.82 7.47 18.49
CA GLU A 255 -4.65 7.12 17.07
C GLU A 255 -3.68 5.95 16.85
N ARG A 256 -2.64 5.82 17.70
CA ARG A 256 -1.75 4.65 17.69
C ARG A 256 -2.46 3.42 18.25
N SER A 257 -3.26 3.60 19.29
CA SER A 257 -4.09 2.54 19.86
C SER A 257 -5.14 2.05 18.86
N ASP A 258 -5.79 2.93 18.10
CA ASP A 258 -6.78 2.57 17.08
C ASP A 258 -6.13 1.91 15.87
N LEU A 259 -4.96 2.41 15.43
CA LEU A 259 -4.16 1.75 14.39
C LEU A 259 -3.77 0.34 14.81
N TRP A 260 -3.42 0.12 16.08
CA TRP A 260 -3.11 -1.20 16.58
C TRP A 260 -4.36 -2.08 16.69
N GLU A 261 -5.42 -1.59 17.33
CA GLU A 261 -6.63 -2.35 17.64
C GLU A 261 -7.34 -2.84 16.36
N TYR A 262 -7.44 -1.97 15.36
CA TYR A 262 -8.20 -2.24 14.14
C TYR A 262 -7.32 -2.43 12.90
N GLY A 263 -6.00 -2.28 13.03
CA GLY A 263 -5.10 -2.33 11.90
C GLY A 263 -4.66 -3.74 11.52
N LEU A 264 -4.25 -3.84 10.27
CA LEU A 264 -3.72 -5.07 9.68
C LEU A 264 -2.52 -5.67 10.44
N ALA A 265 -1.66 -4.84 11.04
CA ALA A 265 -0.47 -5.31 11.76
C ALA A 265 -0.81 -6.21 12.96
N ARG A 266 -1.92 -5.94 13.66
CA ARG A 266 -2.39 -6.81 14.75
C ARG A 266 -2.90 -8.14 14.20
N MET A 267 -3.63 -8.14 13.08
CA MET A 267 -4.07 -9.38 12.44
C MET A 267 -2.87 -10.24 12.02
N MET A 268 -1.82 -9.62 11.47
CA MET A 268 -0.56 -10.29 11.13
C MET A 268 0.11 -10.88 12.38
N LEU A 269 0.15 -10.14 13.49
CA LEU A 269 0.69 -10.67 14.75
C LEU A 269 -0.11 -11.87 15.25
N LEU A 270 -1.43 -11.79 15.29
CA LEU A 270 -2.27 -12.90 15.74
C LEU A 270 -2.10 -14.15 14.86
N ALA A 271 -2.02 -13.98 13.54
CA ALA A 271 -1.77 -15.09 12.61
C ALA A 271 -0.39 -15.72 12.82
N TYR A 272 0.64 -14.88 13.02
CA TYR A 272 2.00 -15.31 13.34
C TYR A 272 2.05 -16.09 14.65
N GLU A 273 1.49 -15.53 15.74
CA GLU A 273 1.46 -16.16 17.07
C GLU A 273 0.71 -17.50 17.03
N ALA A 274 -0.46 -17.55 16.40
CA ALA A 274 -1.27 -18.75 16.32
C ALA A 274 -0.55 -19.89 15.58
N ARG A 275 0.14 -19.59 14.48
CA ARG A 275 0.79 -20.63 13.68
C ARG A 275 2.14 -21.06 14.23
N LEU A 276 2.94 -20.13 14.74
CA LEU A 276 4.30 -20.42 15.21
C LEU A 276 4.35 -20.84 16.69
N SER A 277 3.21 -20.80 17.39
CA SER A 277 3.06 -21.40 18.72
C SER A 277 2.64 -22.88 18.69
N LEU A 278 2.53 -23.49 17.51
CA LEU A 278 2.19 -24.91 17.41
C LEU A 278 3.39 -25.79 17.76
N ASP A 279 3.10 -27.02 18.19
CA ASP A 279 4.08 -28.00 18.69
C ASP A 279 5.13 -28.41 17.65
N ASP A 280 4.90 -28.12 16.37
CA ASP A 280 5.86 -28.34 15.27
C ASP A 280 6.92 -27.23 15.16
N VAL A 281 6.77 -26.13 15.90
CA VAL A 281 7.70 -24.99 15.91
C VAL A 281 8.30 -24.75 17.29
N VAL A 282 7.50 -24.85 18.33
CA VAL A 282 7.93 -24.70 19.73
C VAL A 282 7.50 -25.90 20.54
N ALA A 283 8.22 -26.19 21.63
CA ALA A 283 7.89 -27.32 22.48
C ALA A 283 6.48 -27.17 23.10
N SER A 284 5.76 -28.29 23.23
CA SER A 284 4.42 -28.34 23.83
C SER A 284 4.36 -27.62 25.17
N GLY A 285 3.38 -26.74 25.34
CA GLY A 285 3.18 -25.91 26.53
C GLY A 285 3.85 -24.53 26.45
N LEU A 286 4.72 -24.31 25.45
CA LEU A 286 5.27 -23.00 25.14
C LEU A 286 4.46 -22.32 24.03
N SER A 287 4.64 -21.01 23.88
CA SER A 287 4.05 -20.24 22.79
C SER A 287 5.00 -19.14 22.32
N ILE A 288 4.82 -18.63 21.11
CA ILE A 288 5.51 -17.43 20.63
C ILE A 288 4.55 -16.26 20.72
N ARG A 289 4.96 -15.17 21.38
CA ARG A 289 4.18 -13.94 21.52
C ARG A 289 4.99 -12.69 21.18
N GLY A 290 4.31 -11.69 20.63
CA GLY A 290 4.87 -10.36 20.41
C GLY A 290 4.78 -9.49 21.65
N ASP A 291 5.85 -8.76 21.97
CA ASP A 291 5.82 -7.74 23.03
C ASP A 291 5.16 -6.45 22.51
N GLN A 292 3.94 -6.21 23.00
CA GLN A 292 3.11 -5.07 22.60
C GLN A 292 3.28 -3.86 23.55
N SER A 293 4.14 -3.94 24.56
CA SER A 293 4.31 -2.88 25.57
C SER A 293 4.64 -1.52 24.92
N ASN A 294 5.48 -1.54 23.88
CA ASN A 294 5.88 -0.34 23.13
C ASN A 294 4.79 0.25 22.23
N MET A 295 3.71 -0.50 21.94
CA MET A 295 2.59 -0.02 21.12
C MET A 295 1.57 0.78 21.94
N HIS A 296 1.52 0.53 23.26
CA HIS A 296 0.59 1.17 24.18
C HIS A 296 1.27 2.19 25.12
N ALA A 297 2.59 2.13 25.26
CA ALA A 297 3.34 3.09 26.05
C ALA A 297 3.54 4.43 25.32
N THR A 298 3.41 5.55 26.04
CA THR A 298 3.91 6.84 25.59
C THR A 298 5.44 6.70 25.42
N PRO A 299 6.04 7.07 24.28
CA PRO A 299 7.48 6.96 24.11
C PRO A 299 8.17 7.82 25.16
N ASN A 300 8.83 7.18 26.13
CA ASN A 300 9.80 7.82 27.00
C ASN A 300 11.18 7.43 26.48
N PRO A 301 11.86 8.25 25.68
CA PRO A 301 13.21 7.93 25.24
C PRO A 301 14.11 7.78 26.47
N ALA A 302 14.45 6.54 26.83
CA ALA A 302 15.31 6.22 27.97
C ALA A 302 16.78 6.54 27.73
N THR A 303 17.13 6.97 26.51
CA THR A 303 18.47 7.41 26.14
C THR A 303 18.42 8.90 25.84
N ASN A 304 19.06 9.69 26.70
CA ASN A 304 19.45 11.05 26.31
C ASN A 304 20.21 10.97 24.98
N PRO A 305 19.99 11.89 24.02
CA PRO A 305 20.91 12.03 22.92
C PRO A 305 22.31 12.20 23.52
N THR A 306 23.23 11.34 23.12
CA THR A 306 24.66 11.45 23.47
C THR A 306 25.10 12.87 23.16
N SER A 307 25.27 13.69 24.20
CA SER A 307 26.06 14.91 24.08
C SER A 307 27.51 14.48 23.86
N GLU A 308 28.10 14.90 22.74
CA GLU A 308 29.55 14.89 22.60
C GLU A 308 30.12 15.84 23.65
N ASP A 309 30.84 15.28 24.62
CA ASP A 309 31.96 15.97 25.30
C ASP A 309 33.27 15.50 24.64
#